data_AF-A0A6A3XSV1-F1
#
_entry.id   AF-A0A6A3XSV1-F1
#
_cell.length_a   1.000
_cell.length_b   1.000
_cell.length_c   1.000
_cell.angle_alpha   90.00
_cell.angle_beta   90.00
_cell.angle_gamma   90.00
#
_symmetry.space_group_name_H-M   'P 1'
#
loop_
_entity.id
_entity.type
_entity.pdbx_description
1 polymer ?
#
loop_
_entity_poly.entity_id
_entity_poly.type
_entity_poly.pdbx_seq_one_letter_code
_entity_poly.pdbx_strand_id
1 'polypeptide(L)'
;MDSAFVAVASPPLSIPLVDADFLDACIAVPPLGISGTLRAFRGQTSEDPRPNKALRPWLYEVHLATYPQLQLLCTIATDGVVPPWINPAARRGVRPLPNNYGGAESGAPVVINKLLAEGYKGRCVVATLATLQRDPGFHSSSFALVAKKDIPLHIDGRLFVRGDRKTVVAPLTRMASRTNSRGRSDCRGFC
;
A
#
# COMPACT_ATOMS: atom_id res chain seq x y z
N MET A 1 36.81 -8.92 -11.04
CA MET A 1 35.84 -8.12 -11.79
C MET A 1 34.52 -8.14 -11.03
N ASP A 2 34.28 -7.01 -10.39
CA ASP A 2 33.00 -6.33 -10.18
C ASP A 2 31.92 -6.95 -9.27
N SER A 3 32.06 -6.59 -8.00
CA SER A 3 30.96 -6.27 -7.08
C SER A 3 29.84 -5.48 -7.78
N ALA A 4 28.71 -6.13 -8.09
CA ALA A 4 27.51 -5.44 -8.58
C ALA A 4 26.29 -5.54 -7.65
N PHE A 5 26.36 -6.31 -6.55
CA PHE A 5 25.26 -6.39 -5.59
C PHE A 5 25.78 -6.49 -4.15
N VAL A 6 26.56 -5.50 -3.72
CA VAL A 6 26.54 -5.15 -2.31
C VAL A 6 25.16 -4.54 -2.09
N ALA A 7 24.23 -5.35 -1.55
CA ALA A 7 22.99 -4.85 -1.01
C ALA A 7 23.37 -3.87 0.10
N VAL A 8 23.46 -2.58 -0.22
CA VAL A 8 23.44 -1.53 0.78
C VAL A 8 22.10 -1.71 1.46
N ALA A 9 22.11 -2.30 2.65
CA ALA A 9 20.98 -2.26 3.55
C ALA A 9 20.68 -0.78 3.74
N SER A 10 19.74 -0.26 2.95
CA SER A 10 19.33 1.13 3.04
C SER A 10 18.92 1.33 4.49
N PRO A 11 19.39 2.40 5.15
CA PRO A 11 19.00 2.66 6.52
C PRO A 11 17.48 2.59 6.63
N PRO A 12 16.95 2.03 7.73
CA PRO A 12 15.51 1.86 7.89
C PRO A 12 14.84 3.21 7.63
N LEU A 13 13.92 3.22 6.66
CA LEU A 13 13.16 4.40 6.34
C LEU A 13 12.39 4.86 7.59
N SER A 14 12.46 6.14 7.89
CA SER A 14 11.71 6.73 8.99
C SER A 14 10.29 7.03 8.52
N ILE A 15 9.35 7.00 9.46
CA ILE A 15 7.99 7.45 9.19
C ILE A 15 8.05 8.98 9.09
N PRO A 16 7.63 9.58 7.95
CA PRO A 16 7.59 11.02 7.84
C PRO A 16 6.39 11.55 8.63
N LEU A 17 6.57 11.84 9.92
CA LEU A 17 5.48 12.22 10.81
C LEU A 17 4.72 13.47 10.33
N VAL A 18 5.44 14.47 9.80
CA VAL A 18 4.83 15.67 9.24
C VAL A 18 3.95 15.34 8.03
N ASP A 19 4.42 14.48 7.13
CA ASP A 19 3.63 14.06 5.96
C ASP A 19 2.41 13.24 6.38
N ALA A 20 2.56 12.39 7.40
CA ALA A 20 1.47 11.59 7.94
C ALA A 20 0.39 12.46 8.60
N ASP A 21 0.79 13.47 9.40
CA ASP A 21 -0.13 14.42 10.03
C ASP A 21 -0.89 15.25 8.98
N PHE A 22 -0.18 15.68 7.93
CA PHE A 22 -0.79 16.37 6.80
C PHE A 22 -1.80 15.48 6.06
N LEU A 23 -1.44 14.24 5.74
CA LEU A 23 -2.32 13.29 5.07
C LEU A 23 -3.53 12.94 5.94
N ASP A 24 -3.34 12.82 7.25
CA ASP A 24 -4.43 12.62 8.20
C ASP A 24 -5.41 13.80 8.19
N ALA A 25 -4.90 15.03 8.19
CA ALA A 25 -5.73 16.22 8.09
C ALA A 25 -6.51 16.25 6.77
N CYS A 26 -5.88 15.90 5.63
CA CYS A 26 -6.56 15.80 4.35
C CYS A 26 -7.67 14.73 4.33
N ILE A 27 -7.42 13.55 4.90
CA ILE A 27 -8.40 12.46 4.98
C ILE A 27 -9.58 12.88 5.87
N ALA A 28 -9.33 13.63 6.95
CA ALA A 28 -10.36 14.09 7.87
C ALA A 28 -11.31 15.13 7.26
N VAL A 29 -10.92 15.81 6.17
CA VAL A 29 -11.78 16.76 5.46
C VAL A 29 -12.85 15.98 4.67
N PRO A 30 -14.16 16.10 5.02
CA PRO A 30 -15.22 15.28 4.42
C PRO A 30 -15.29 15.27 2.88
N PRO A 31 -15.13 16.41 2.16
CA PRO A 31 -15.16 16.38 0.70
C PRO A 31 -13.93 15.70 0.07
N LEU A 32 -12.83 15.52 0.82
CA LEU A 32 -11.67 14.78 0.36
C LEU A 32 -11.79 13.29 0.72
N GLY A 33 -11.88 12.97 2.01
CA GLY A 33 -11.82 11.59 2.49
C GLY A 33 -10.55 10.85 2.02
N ILE A 34 -10.55 9.52 2.14
CA ILE A 34 -9.43 8.69 1.66
C ILE A 34 -9.24 8.82 0.14
N SER A 35 -10.35 8.77 -0.61
CA SER A 35 -10.31 8.78 -2.08
C SER A 35 -9.80 10.10 -2.65
N GLY A 36 -10.31 11.24 -2.19
CA GLY A 36 -9.86 12.57 -2.61
C GLY A 36 -8.40 12.84 -2.26
N THR A 37 -7.98 12.46 -1.06
CA THR A 37 -6.57 12.58 -0.64
C THR A 37 -5.65 11.76 -1.54
N LEU A 38 -6.01 10.52 -1.86
CA LEU A 38 -5.24 9.69 -2.80
C LEU A 38 -5.17 10.27 -4.20
N ARG A 39 -6.27 10.87 -4.70
CA ARG A 39 -6.29 11.53 -6.01
C ARG A 39 -5.33 12.71 -6.04
N ALA A 40 -5.38 13.57 -5.01
CA ALA A 40 -4.48 14.70 -4.87
C ALA A 40 -3.01 14.26 -4.77
N PHE A 41 -2.72 13.25 -3.93
CA PHE A 41 -1.37 12.71 -3.75
C PHE A 41 -0.78 12.12 -5.05
N ARG A 42 -1.62 11.58 -5.93
CA ARG A 42 -1.22 11.07 -7.26
C ARG A 42 -1.15 12.15 -8.34
N GLY A 43 -1.44 13.40 -8.00
CA GLY A 43 -1.50 14.51 -8.96
C GLY A 43 -2.65 14.37 -9.97
N GLN A 44 -3.77 13.76 -9.60
CA GLN A 44 -4.95 13.72 -10.46
C GLN A 44 -5.63 15.09 -10.48
N THR A 45 -5.88 15.60 -11.68
CA THR A 45 -6.56 16.88 -11.94
C THR A 45 -7.71 16.67 -12.91
N SER A 46 -8.50 17.72 -13.18
CA SER A 46 -9.49 17.70 -14.26
C SER A 46 -8.85 17.42 -15.62
N GLU A 47 -7.67 18.01 -15.87
CA GLU A 47 -6.94 17.91 -17.14
C GLU A 47 -6.22 16.56 -17.31
N ASP A 48 -5.76 15.98 -16.20
CA ASP A 48 -5.14 14.66 -16.19
C ASP A 48 -5.72 13.84 -15.03
N PRO A 49 -6.80 13.08 -15.25
CA PRO A 49 -7.42 12.26 -14.22
C PRO A 49 -6.65 10.96 -13.94
N ARG A 50 -5.59 10.66 -14.72
CA ARG A 50 -4.96 9.34 -14.69
C ARG A 50 -4.37 9.02 -13.32
N PRO A 51 -4.64 7.83 -12.76
CA PRO A 51 -4.10 7.46 -11.46
C PRO A 51 -2.61 7.12 -11.47
N ASN A 52 -2.06 6.75 -12.62
CA ASN A 52 -0.62 6.50 -12.79
C ASN A 52 -0.08 7.37 -13.93
N LYS A 53 0.62 8.44 -13.56
CA LYS A 53 1.17 9.42 -14.51
C LYS A 53 2.27 8.88 -15.42
N ALA A 54 2.86 7.75 -15.06
CA ALA A 54 3.87 7.09 -15.89
C ALA A 54 3.25 6.37 -17.10
N LEU A 55 1.98 5.96 -17.02
CA LEU A 55 1.31 5.24 -18.11
C LEU A 55 0.75 6.24 -19.10
N ARG A 56 1.15 6.14 -20.37
CA ARG A 56 0.74 7.05 -21.46
C ARG A 56 -0.08 6.27 -22.49
N PRO A 57 -1.42 6.31 -22.43
CA PRO A 57 -2.28 5.53 -23.32
C PRO A 57 -1.95 5.69 -24.81
N TRP A 58 -1.65 6.92 -25.24
CA TRP A 58 -1.26 7.21 -26.62
C TRP A 58 0.00 6.45 -27.09
N LEU A 59 0.95 6.14 -26.20
CA LEU A 59 2.11 5.31 -26.55
C LEU A 59 1.69 3.86 -26.81
N TYR A 60 0.65 3.37 -26.14
CA TYR A 60 0.14 2.02 -26.39
C TYR A 60 -0.54 1.97 -27.76
N GLU A 61 -1.31 2.99 -28.11
CA GLU A 61 -1.97 3.07 -29.41
C GLU A 61 -0.94 3.04 -30.55
N VAL A 62 0.20 3.72 -30.39
CA VAL A 62 1.28 3.75 -31.38
C VAL A 62 2.07 2.44 -31.42
N HIS A 63 2.49 1.92 -30.26
CA HIS A 63 3.46 0.81 -30.21
C HIS A 63 2.82 -0.58 -30.11
N LEU A 64 1.56 -0.66 -29.71
CA LEU A 64 0.83 -1.91 -29.48
C LEU A 64 -0.43 -2.00 -30.37
N ALA A 65 -0.41 -1.36 -31.55
CA ALA A 65 -1.56 -1.29 -32.46
C ALA A 65 -2.16 -2.66 -32.81
N THR A 66 -1.34 -3.72 -32.88
CA THR A 66 -1.78 -5.09 -33.18
C THR A 66 -2.10 -5.92 -31.93
N TYR A 67 -1.96 -5.36 -30.74
CA TYR A 67 -2.18 -6.09 -29.50
C TYR A 67 -3.68 -6.31 -29.26
N PRO A 68 -4.16 -7.57 -29.11
CA PRO A 68 -5.59 -7.87 -29.04
C PRO A 68 -6.35 -7.18 -27.90
N GLN A 69 -5.65 -6.79 -26.82
CA GLN A 69 -6.24 -6.14 -25.65
C GLN A 69 -5.79 -4.69 -25.50
N LEU A 70 -5.40 -4.03 -26.59
CA LEU A 70 -4.96 -2.62 -26.59
C LEU A 70 -5.96 -1.73 -25.85
N GLN A 71 -7.25 -1.87 -26.16
CA GLN A 71 -8.30 -1.05 -25.54
C GLN A 71 -8.33 -1.22 -24.02
N LEU A 72 -8.19 -2.45 -23.52
CA LEU A 72 -8.14 -2.73 -22.09
C LEU A 72 -6.91 -2.06 -21.44
N LEU A 73 -5.75 -2.10 -22.08
CA LEU A 73 -4.54 -1.43 -21.59
C LEU A 73 -4.71 0.09 -21.54
N CYS A 74 -5.32 0.68 -22.58
CA CYS A 74 -5.63 2.11 -22.61
C CYS A 74 -6.60 2.49 -21.48
N THR A 75 -7.69 1.73 -21.29
CA THR A 75 -8.62 1.94 -20.16
C THR A 75 -7.91 1.82 -18.81
N ILE A 76 -7.07 0.82 -18.61
CA ILE A 76 -6.31 0.65 -17.35
C ILE A 76 -5.34 1.82 -17.13
N ALA A 77 -4.71 2.34 -18.16
CA ALA A 77 -3.81 3.48 -18.03
C ALA A 77 -4.53 4.81 -17.82
N THR A 78 -5.71 4.97 -18.40
CA THR A 78 -6.53 6.18 -18.27
C THR A 78 -7.26 6.21 -16.92
N ASP A 79 -7.98 5.16 -16.58
CA ASP A 79 -8.91 5.13 -15.45
C ASP A 79 -8.36 4.39 -14.23
N GLY A 80 -7.25 3.66 -14.42
CA GLY A 80 -6.76 2.71 -13.42
C GLY A 80 -7.60 1.44 -13.37
N VAL A 81 -7.40 0.67 -12.31
CA VAL A 81 -8.17 -0.54 -12.05
C VAL A 81 -8.95 -0.36 -10.75
N VAL A 82 -10.26 -0.52 -10.83
CA VAL A 82 -11.14 -0.67 -9.65
C VAL A 82 -11.65 -2.11 -9.64
N PRO A 83 -10.98 -3.02 -8.91
CA PRO A 83 -11.37 -4.43 -8.91
C PRO A 83 -12.75 -4.58 -8.27
N PRO A 84 -13.72 -5.22 -8.94
CA PRO A 84 -15.03 -5.47 -8.35
C PRO A 84 -14.89 -6.37 -7.11
N TRP A 85 -15.77 -6.18 -6.12
CA TRP A 85 -15.85 -7.11 -5.00
C TRP A 85 -16.62 -8.35 -5.47
N ILE A 86 -16.04 -9.54 -5.27
CA ILE A 86 -16.75 -10.81 -5.51
C ILE A 86 -18.02 -10.89 -4.65
N ASN A 87 -17.97 -10.36 -3.43
CA ASN A 87 -19.13 -10.24 -2.55
C ASN A 87 -19.13 -8.86 -1.84
N PRO A 88 -19.91 -7.88 -2.33
CA PRO A 88 -20.03 -6.57 -1.70
C PRO A 88 -20.60 -6.60 -0.27
N ALA A 89 -21.38 -7.62 0.09
CA ALA A 89 -21.92 -7.78 1.45
C ALA A 89 -20.83 -8.24 2.43
N ALA A 90 -19.81 -8.96 1.94
CA ALA A 90 -18.62 -9.31 2.71
C ALA A 90 -17.63 -8.14 2.91
N ARG A 91 -18.01 -6.91 2.50
CA ARG A 91 -17.25 -5.69 2.85
C ARG A 91 -17.22 -5.46 4.37
N ARG A 92 -18.12 -6.04 5.14
CA ARG A 92 -18.14 -5.88 6.60
C ARG A 92 -17.37 -7.00 7.28
N GLY A 93 -16.44 -6.63 8.14
CA GLY A 93 -15.80 -7.54 9.10
C GLY A 93 -14.32 -7.83 8.84
N VAL A 94 -13.75 -8.57 9.80
CA VAL A 94 -12.36 -9.02 9.84
C VAL A 94 -12.16 -10.15 8.83
N ARG A 95 -11.28 -9.95 7.84
CA ARG A 95 -10.92 -11.03 6.90
C ARG A 95 -10.05 -12.07 7.61
N PRO A 96 -10.24 -13.39 7.36
CA PRO A 96 -9.37 -14.42 7.92
C PRO A 96 -7.91 -14.19 7.52
N LEU A 97 -7.03 -14.34 8.50
CA LEU A 97 -5.59 -14.16 8.33
C LEU A 97 -5.06 -15.10 7.23
N PRO A 98 -4.21 -14.61 6.32
CA PRO A 98 -3.52 -15.49 5.38
C PRO A 98 -2.63 -16.50 6.13
N ASN A 99 -2.43 -17.70 5.57
CA ASN A 99 -1.61 -18.75 6.20
C ASN A 99 -0.17 -18.28 6.54
N ASN A 100 0.36 -17.35 5.74
CA ASN A 100 1.68 -16.75 5.90
C ASN A 100 1.67 -15.40 6.66
N TYR A 101 0.62 -15.13 7.42
CA TYR A 101 0.50 -13.93 8.25
C TYR A 101 1.61 -13.87 9.33
N GLY A 102 1.95 -15.00 9.97
CA GLY A 102 3.01 -15.05 10.98
C GLY A 102 4.39 -14.64 10.46
N GLY A 103 4.64 -14.79 9.15
CA GLY A 103 5.85 -14.29 8.50
C GLY A 103 5.90 -12.76 8.45
N ALA A 104 4.75 -12.08 8.26
CA ALA A 104 4.67 -10.62 8.27
C ALA A 104 4.89 -10.05 9.67
N GLU A 105 4.41 -10.74 10.71
CA GLU A 105 4.68 -10.36 12.10
C GLU A 105 6.16 -10.51 12.46
N SER A 106 6.78 -11.62 12.04
CA SER A 106 8.20 -11.91 12.30
C SER A 106 9.14 -11.00 11.51
N GLY A 107 8.73 -10.57 10.32
CA GLY A 107 9.48 -9.65 9.45
C GLY A 107 8.91 -8.23 9.42
N ALA A 108 8.25 -7.77 10.50
CA ALA A 108 7.60 -6.46 10.52
C ALA A 108 8.48 -5.28 10.07
N PRO A 109 9.78 -5.19 10.44
CA PRO A 109 10.65 -4.12 9.94
C PRO A 109 10.77 -4.11 8.41
N VAL A 110 10.83 -5.29 7.78
CA VAL A 110 10.88 -5.45 6.32
C VAL A 110 9.57 -5.01 5.68
N VAL A 111 8.43 -5.35 6.29
CA VAL A 111 7.11 -4.88 5.84
C VAL A 111 7.04 -3.36 5.88
N ILE A 112 7.41 -2.75 7.01
CA ILE A 112 7.39 -1.29 7.20
C ILE A 112 8.30 -0.60 6.18
N ASN A 113 9.55 -1.05 6.05
CA ASN A 113 10.50 -0.44 5.12
C ASN A 113 10.01 -0.53 3.67
N LYS A 114 9.46 -1.69 3.25
CA LYS A 114 8.86 -1.82 1.91
C LYS A 114 7.67 -0.88 1.70
N LEU A 115 6.80 -0.73 2.69
CA LEU A 115 5.65 0.18 2.58
C LEU A 115 6.07 1.65 2.52
N LEU A 116 7.03 2.05 3.35
CA LEU A 116 7.61 3.40 3.29
C LEU A 116 8.28 3.66 1.95
N ALA A 117 9.04 2.71 1.42
CA ALA A 117 9.67 2.83 0.11
C ALA A 117 8.64 3.02 -1.03
N GLU A 118 7.47 2.38 -0.93
CA GLU A 118 6.38 2.61 -1.88
C GLU A 118 5.67 3.95 -1.64
N GLY A 119 5.61 4.42 -0.39
CA GLY A 119 5.10 5.74 -0.02
C GLY A 119 5.94 6.87 -0.61
N TYR A 120 7.26 6.81 -0.45
CA TYR A 120 8.20 7.76 -1.06
C TYR A 120 8.15 7.78 -2.59
N LYS A 121 7.72 6.67 -3.22
CA LYS A 121 7.48 6.60 -4.67
C LYS A 121 6.08 7.09 -5.09
N GLY A 122 5.31 7.64 -4.16
CA GLY A 122 3.94 8.12 -4.42
C GLY A 122 2.91 7.01 -4.66
N ARG A 123 3.21 5.74 -4.32
CA ARG A 123 2.35 4.59 -4.65
C ARG A 123 1.34 4.25 -3.56
N CYS A 124 1.62 4.63 -2.32
CA CYS A 124 0.70 4.54 -1.19
C CYS A 124 0.77 5.81 -0.32
N VAL A 125 -0.25 5.99 0.51
CA VAL A 125 -0.27 7.01 1.57
C VAL A 125 -0.13 6.32 2.92
N VAL A 126 0.51 7.03 3.84
CA VAL A 126 0.67 6.61 5.24
C VAL A 126 -0.20 7.54 6.07
N ALA A 127 -1.06 6.95 6.91
CA ALA A 127 -2.06 7.67 7.70
C ALA A 127 -2.27 6.91 9.02
N THR A 128 -2.76 7.57 10.07
CA THR A 128 -3.02 6.90 11.34
C THR A 128 -4.23 5.98 11.22
N LEU A 129 -4.22 4.87 11.98
CA LEU A 129 -5.35 3.94 11.98
C LEU A 129 -6.64 4.63 12.44
N ALA A 130 -6.54 5.53 13.42
CA ALA A 130 -7.68 6.27 13.95
C ALA A 130 -8.34 7.13 12.87
N THR A 131 -7.56 7.82 12.03
CA THR A 131 -8.08 8.60 10.92
C THR A 131 -8.74 7.73 9.85
N LEU A 132 -8.12 6.60 9.52
CA LEU A 132 -8.67 5.67 8.53
C LEU A 132 -9.99 5.03 8.98
N GLN A 133 -10.09 4.65 10.27
CA GLN A 133 -11.29 4.03 10.83
C GLN A 133 -12.51 4.96 10.89
N ARG A 134 -12.32 6.29 10.76
CA ARG A 134 -13.44 7.24 10.66
C ARG A 134 -14.15 7.16 9.31
N ASP A 135 -13.49 6.67 8.26
CA ASP A 135 -14.11 6.48 6.96
C ASP A 135 -14.88 5.14 6.95
N PRO A 136 -16.22 5.13 6.81
CA PRO A 136 -17.00 3.89 6.79
C PRO A 136 -16.71 2.99 5.57
N GLY A 137 -16.05 3.53 4.54
CA GLY A 137 -15.54 2.77 3.39
C GLY A 137 -14.13 2.22 3.57
N PHE A 138 -13.47 2.48 4.71
CA PHE A 138 -12.16 1.92 5.01
C PHE A 138 -12.25 0.42 5.34
N HIS A 139 -11.39 -0.35 4.68
CA HIS A 139 -11.22 -1.76 4.93
C HIS A 139 -9.74 -2.08 5.03
N SER A 140 -9.34 -2.76 6.11
CA SER A 140 -7.96 -3.23 6.27
C SER A 140 -7.81 -4.66 5.73
N SER A 141 -6.69 -4.93 5.07
CA SER A 141 -6.29 -6.29 4.69
C SER A 141 -5.00 -6.66 5.40
N SER A 142 -4.88 -7.90 5.82
CA SER A 142 -3.66 -8.40 6.43
C SER A 142 -2.55 -8.55 5.39
N PHE A 143 -1.34 -8.15 5.80
CA PHE A 143 -0.12 -8.44 5.07
C PHE A 143 0.33 -9.86 5.34
N ALA A 144 1.02 -10.43 4.36
CA ALA A 144 1.66 -11.71 4.47
C ALA A 144 3.07 -11.58 3.89
N LEU A 145 4.05 -12.20 4.54
CA LEU A 145 5.45 -12.09 4.14
C LEU A 145 6.03 -13.49 4.02
N VAL A 146 6.63 -13.79 2.87
CA VAL A 146 7.28 -15.08 2.61
C VAL A 146 8.76 -14.84 2.40
N ALA A 147 9.59 -15.71 2.97
CA ALA A 147 11.03 -15.65 2.77
C ALA A 147 11.35 -15.77 1.27
N LYS A 148 12.36 -15.03 0.82
CA LYS A 148 12.99 -15.35 -0.45
C LYS A 148 13.86 -16.60 -0.23
N LYS A 149 14.12 -17.36 -1.30
CA LYS A 149 14.99 -18.53 -1.23
C LYS A 149 16.31 -18.13 -0.55
N ASP A 150 16.67 -18.85 0.51
CA ASP A 150 17.90 -18.67 1.29
C ASP A 150 18.08 -17.28 1.95
N ILE A 151 17.02 -16.48 2.08
CA ILE A 151 17.07 -15.16 2.74
C ILE A 151 16.10 -15.13 3.93
N PRO A 152 16.60 -14.93 5.16
CA PRO A 152 15.76 -14.80 6.34
C PRO A 152 14.78 -13.63 6.26
N LEU A 153 13.58 -13.79 6.84
CA LEU A 153 12.51 -12.78 6.85
C LEU A 153 12.88 -11.45 7.50
N HIS A 154 13.84 -11.45 8.44
CA HIS A 154 14.32 -10.24 9.09
C HIS A 154 15.26 -9.41 8.19
N ILE A 155 15.76 -10.01 7.09
CA ILE A 155 16.59 -9.36 6.07
C ILE A 155 15.72 -8.94 4.89
N ASP A 156 14.96 -9.88 4.31
CA ASP A 156 14.09 -9.58 3.17
C ASP A 156 12.98 -10.64 3.02
N GLY A 157 11.92 -10.27 2.32
CA GLY A 157 10.80 -11.15 2.01
C GLY A 157 9.94 -10.62 0.86
N ARG A 158 9.11 -11.51 0.31
CA ARG A 158 8.07 -11.16 -0.64
C ARG A 158 6.81 -10.77 0.13
N LEU A 159 6.46 -9.49 0.05
CA LEU A 159 5.25 -8.95 0.66
C LEU A 159 4.06 -9.24 -0.24
N PHE A 160 3.02 -9.80 0.34
CA PHE A 160 1.72 -10.04 -0.28
C PHE A 160 0.64 -9.39 0.58
N VAL A 161 -0.35 -8.82 -0.06
CA VAL A 161 -1.59 -8.38 0.60
C VAL A 161 -2.67 -9.34 0.17
N ARG A 162 -3.35 -10.00 1.11
CA ARG A 162 -4.49 -10.84 0.75
C ARG A 162 -5.72 -9.95 0.55
N GLY A 163 -5.80 -9.30 -0.60
CA GLY A 163 -6.91 -8.44 -0.97
C GLY A 163 -6.95 -8.24 -2.48
N ASP A 164 -8.15 -8.25 -3.06
CA ASP A 164 -8.42 -8.04 -4.48
C ASP A 164 -8.05 -6.63 -4.96
N ARG A 165 -7.22 -5.81 -4.28
CA ARG A 165 -6.96 -4.41 -4.66
C ARG A 165 -5.56 -3.90 -4.31
N LYS A 166 -5.03 -3.06 -5.19
CA LYS A 166 -3.68 -2.44 -5.16
C LYS A 166 -3.61 -1.08 -4.44
N THR A 167 -4.58 -0.69 -3.63
CA THR A 167 -4.43 0.52 -2.80
C THR A 167 -4.07 0.10 -1.39
N VAL A 168 -2.77 0.09 -1.11
CA VAL A 168 -2.27 -0.15 0.24
C VAL A 168 -2.32 1.19 0.97
N VAL A 169 -3.18 1.29 1.97
CA VAL A 169 -3.08 2.36 2.97
C VAL A 169 -2.50 1.72 4.20
N ALA A 170 -1.35 2.20 4.64
CA ALA A 170 -0.59 1.55 5.70
C ALA A 170 -0.79 2.32 7.02
N PRO A 171 -1.45 1.72 8.03
CA PRO A 171 -1.76 2.42 9.27
C PRO A 171 -0.50 2.67 10.12
N LEU A 172 -0.25 3.94 10.46
CA LEU A 172 0.91 4.44 11.23
C LEU A 172 1.06 3.74 12.59
N THR A 173 -0.05 3.51 13.29
CA THR A 173 -0.10 2.89 14.62
C THR A 173 0.39 1.43 14.62
N ARG A 174 0.32 0.76 13.45
CA ARG A 174 0.84 -0.60 13.25
C ARG A 174 2.33 -0.60 12.88
N MET A 175 2.89 0.54 12.48
CA MET A 175 4.33 0.73 12.22
C MET A 175 5.10 1.20 13.46
N ALA A 176 4.48 2.02 14.31
CA ALA A 176 5.14 2.66 15.47
C ALA A 176 5.14 1.82 16.76
N SER A 177 4.21 0.86 16.92
CA SER A 177 3.97 0.16 18.20
C SER A 177 5.06 -0.84 18.64
N ARG A 178 6.16 -1.02 17.91
CA ARG A 178 7.23 -1.98 18.29
C ARG A 178 8.66 -1.47 18.20
N THR A 179 8.89 -0.22 17.83
CA THR A 179 10.20 0.40 18.08
C THR A 179 10.41 0.75 19.55
N ASN A 180 9.34 0.72 20.37
CA ASN A 180 9.40 1.16 21.77
C ASN A 180 8.46 0.34 22.69
N SER A 181 8.82 -0.90 23.02
CA SER A 181 8.35 -1.56 24.27
C SER A 181 9.04 -2.90 24.51
N ARG A 182 10.03 -2.87 25.41
CA ARG A 182 10.26 -4.00 26.32
C ARG A 182 9.06 -4.03 27.27
N GLY A 183 8.28 -5.10 27.23
CA GLY A 183 7.23 -5.35 28.21
C GLY A 183 5.87 -5.57 27.57
N ARG A 184 5.41 -6.83 27.68
CA ARG A 184 4.02 -7.32 27.54
C ARG A 184 2.95 -6.27 27.27
N SER A 185 2.18 -6.48 26.20
CA SER A 185 0.82 -5.99 26.09
C SER A 185 -0.03 -6.85 25.15
N ASP A 186 -1.21 -7.21 25.65
CA ASP A 186 -2.27 -8.04 25.06
C ASP A 186 -2.56 -7.78 23.57
N CYS A 187 -2.61 -8.86 22.78
CA CYS A 187 -3.03 -8.87 21.39
C CYS A 187 -4.57 -8.90 21.20
N ARG A 188 -5.35 -8.24 22.07
CA ARG A 188 -6.83 -8.32 22.04
C ARG A 188 -7.56 -7.07 21.53
N GLY A 189 -6.86 -6.16 20.85
CA GLY A 189 -7.47 -4.96 20.25
C GLY A 189 -7.77 -5.03 18.75
N PHE A 190 -7.64 -6.20 18.12
CA PHE A 190 -7.88 -6.39 16.68
C PHE A 190 -9.28 -6.98 16.44
N CYS A 191 -10.32 -6.14 16.38
CA CYS A 191 -11.64 -6.48 15.86
C CYS A 191 -12.17 -5.29 15.04
#